data_AF-A0A359KG90-F1
#
_entry.id   AF-A0A359KG90-F1
#
_cell.length_a   1.000
_cell.length_b   1.000
_cell.length_c   1.000
_cell.angle_alpha   90.00
_cell.angle_beta   90.00
_cell.angle_gamma   90.00
#
_symmetry.space_group_name_H-M   'P 1'
#
loop_
_entity.id
_entity.type
_entity.pdbx_description
1 polymer ?
#
loop_
_entity_poly.entity_id
_entity_poly.type
_entity_poly.pdbx_seq_one_letter_code
_entity_poly.pdbx_strand_id
1 'polypeptide(L)'
;MAGPVHYEIYIRRTPPDDWSLSQAMEDRRRAMETAEDLMRDRQAVAVRVTKETLDPETMEFASVVVLTRGAPELKRKRPAPVEPRGPSCRGVQDLYAPHARETIGRILEDWLGRQGATAFELLHRPDLAERLEASGVELQHAIQKVAVPEAQAVPGQSVHELMRHYQRLAEQAIERLLKAGRSRTFADLETRSVADLAHSLAGAPDRAFLMGGAVAGSLRGLTGARARLERLMDICDRAPIEGPPRALVFVAVEQILCELLGSRAGLAQILGPGLDQGSSLAAAVRMVAPREVGAILAHDPRLTLLVPPVEGPPARLGERLA
;
A
#
# COMPACT_ATOMS: atom_id res chain seq x y z
N MET A 1 -37.74 16.86 20.72
CA MET A 1 -37.44 17.54 22.01
C MET A 1 -35.93 17.67 22.10
N ALA A 2 -35.38 18.81 22.53
CA ALA A 2 -33.92 18.95 22.67
C ALA A 2 -33.42 17.91 23.69
N GLY A 3 -32.52 17.02 23.26
CA GLY A 3 -31.96 15.99 24.13
C GLY A 3 -31.05 16.59 25.21
N PRO A 4 -30.47 15.75 26.08
CA PRO A 4 -29.60 16.20 27.17
C PRO A 4 -28.44 17.03 26.61
N VAL A 5 -28.15 18.13 27.31
CA VAL A 5 -27.11 19.09 26.95
C VAL A 5 -26.02 19.05 28.01
N HIS A 6 -24.78 18.95 27.57
CA HIS A 6 -23.61 19.16 28.43
C HIS A 6 -22.58 20.05 27.74
N TYR A 7 -21.66 20.60 28.52
CA TYR A 7 -20.61 21.50 28.07
C TYR A 7 -19.26 20.85 28.33
N GLU A 8 -18.40 20.86 27.34
CA GLU A 8 -17.04 20.31 27.40
C GLU A 8 -16.01 21.43 27.32
N ILE A 9 -15.04 21.40 28.24
CA ILE A 9 -13.96 22.38 28.33
C ILE A 9 -12.69 21.72 27.79
N TYR A 10 -12.24 22.20 26.64
CA TYR A 10 -10.98 21.81 26.03
C TYR A 10 -9.88 22.83 26.36
N ILE A 11 -8.68 22.34 26.66
CA ILE A 11 -7.52 23.17 26.98
C ILE A 11 -6.32 22.84 26.10
N ARG A 12 -5.47 23.85 25.88
CA ARG A 12 -4.12 23.71 25.33
C ARG A 12 -3.13 24.20 26.36
N ARG A 13 -2.23 23.33 26.81
CA ARG A 13 -1.24 23.68 27.85
C ARG A 13 -0.08 24.48 27.28
N THR A 14 0.32 24.21 26.05
CA THR A 14 1.34 25.00 25.33
C THR A 14 0.86 25.40 23.92
N PRO A 15 1.43 26.45 23.30
CA PRO A 15 1.06 26.90 21.95
C PRO A 15 1.15 25.88 20.81
N PRO A 16 2.00 24.82 20.86
CA PRO A 16 1.98 23.75 19.86
C PRO A 16 1.08 22.56 20.20
N ASP A 17 0.57 22.43 21.43
CA ASP A 17 -0.21 21.26 21.84
C ASP A 17 -1.57 21.20 21.14
N ASP A 18 -2.08 19.99 20.96
CA ASP A 18 -3.45 19.72 20.53
C ASP A 18 -4.46 20.03 21.66
N TRP A 19 -5.73 20.17 21.29
CA TRP A 19 -6.82 20.38 22.25
C TRP A 19 -7.05 19.10 23.07
N SER A 20 -7.02 19.21 24.39
CA SER A 20 -7.30 18.12 25.32
C SER A 20 -8.55 18.42 26.13
N LEU A 21 -9.44 17.44 26.29
CA LEU A 21 -10.61 17.58 27.16
C LEU A 21 -10.13 17.67 28.62
N SER A 22 -10.49 18.76 29.30
CA SER A 22 -10.20 18.96 30.71
C SER A 22 -11.34 18.43 31.58
N GLN A 23 -12.57 18.93 31.35
CA GLN A 23 -13.75 18.61 32.15
C GLN A 23 -15.02 18.72 31.30
N ALA A 24 -16.08 18.03 31.73
CA ALA A 24 -17.42 18.11 31.16
C ALA A 24 -18.46 18.37 32.27
N MET A 25 -19.46 19.21 31.98
CA MET A 25 -20.38 19.71 33.01
C MET A 25 -21.70 20.20 32.40
N GLU A 26 -22.79 20.08 33.14
CA GLU A 26 -24.15 20.35 32.63
C GLU A 26 -24.55 21.83 32.69
N ASP A 27 -23.92 22.63 33.58
CA ASP A 27 -24.21 24.05 33.75
C ASP A 27 -23.27 24.92 32.89
N ARG A 28 -23.87 25.64 31.95
CA ARG A 28 -23.19 26.60 31.05
C ARG A 28 -22.36 27.63 31.79
N ARG A 29 -22.91 28.23 32.85
CA ARG A 29 -22.28 29.36 33.55
C ARG A 29 -21.05 28.88 34.30
N ARG A 30 -21.18 27.77 35.01
CA ARG A 30 -20.04 27.13 35.67
C ARG A 30 -18.96 26.75 34.66
N ALA A 31 -19.33 26.24 33.48
CA ALA A 31 -18.35 25.83 32.47
C ALA A 31 -17.54 27.02 31.92
N MET A 32 -18.19 28.18 31.77
CA MET A 32 -17.51 29.41 31.38
C MET A 32 -16.61 29.95 32.50
N GLU A 33 -17.09 29.97 33.75
CA GLU A 33 -16.30 30.39 34.92
C GLU A 33 -15.05 29.52 35.10
N THR A 34 -15.20 28.20 35.02
CA THR A 34 -14.07 27.25 35.10
C THR A 34 -13.08 27.43 33.95
N ALA A 35 -13.55 27.69 32.72
CA ALA A 35 -12.66 27.97 31.59
C ALA A 35 -11.87 29.27 31.80
N GLU A 36 -12.47 30.30 32.41
CA GLU A 36 -11.79 31.56 32.75
C GLU A 36 -10.78 31.37 33.89
N ASP A 37 -11.12 30.59 34.91
CA ASP A 37 -10.22 30.29 36.03
C ASP A 37 -8.99 29.49 35.56
N LEU A 38 -9.16 28.52 34.66
CA LEU A 38 -8.05 27.77 34.05
C LEU A 38 -7.05 28.67 33.29
N MET A 39 -7.55 29.74 32.67
CA MET A 39 -6.71 30.75 32.02
C MET A 39 -6.05 31.68 33.04
N ARG A 40 -6.78 32.07 34.10
CA ARG A 40 -6.28 32.94 35.17
C ARG A 40 -5.14 32.28 35.95
N ASP A 41 -5.28 30.99 36.23
CA ASP A 41 -4.32 30.18 36.98
C ASP A 41 -3.12 29.73 36.13
N ARG A 42 -3.04 30.17 34.87
CA ARG A 42 -1.99 29.82 33.90
C ARG A 42 -1.84 28.31 33.67
N GLN A 43 -2.92 27.55 33.87
CA GLN A 43 -2.97 26.11 33.61
C GLN A 43 -3.18 25.80 32.12
N ALA A 44 -3.66 26.78 31.35
CA ALA A 44 -3.83 26.70 29.91
C ALA A 44 -3.39 28.01 29.21
N VAL A 45 -2.90 27.86 27.98
CA VAL A 45 -2.57 28.96 27.05
C VAL A 45 -3.76 29.27 26.14
N ALA A 46 -4.67 28.32 25.95
CA ALA A 46 -5.96 28.51 25.30
C ALA A 46 -7.03 27.57 25.86
N VAL A 47 -8.26 28.03 25.87
CA VAL A 47 -9.46 27.30 26.31
C VAL A 47 -10.56 27.39 25.27
N ARG A 48 -11.31 26.30 25.09
CA ARG A 48 -12.45 26.19 24.19
C ARG A 48 -13.58 25.47 24.90
N VAL A 49 -14.76 26.09 24.95
CA VAL A 49 -15.97 25.47 25.51
C VAL A 49 -16.89 25.08 24.36
N THR A 50 -17.22 23.80 24.26
CA THR A 50 -18.25 23.31 23.32
C THR A 50 -19.51 22.93 24.09
N LYS A 51 -20.66 23.15 23.46
CA LYS A 51 -21.96 22.64 23.90
C LYS A 51 -22.25 21.42 23.05
N GLU A 52 -22.40 20.29 23.71
CA GLU A 52 -22.82 19.04 23.09
C GLU A 52 -24.33 18.89 23.33
N THR A 53 -25.07 18.65 22.25
CA THR A 53 -26.51 18.35 22.33
C THR A 53 -26.75 16.99 21.71
N LEU A 54 -27.24 16.03 22.50
CA LEU A 54 -27.61 14.72 21.99
C LEU A 54 -28.91 14.81 21.19
N ASP A 55 -28.91 14.29 19.97
CA ASP A 55 -30.13 14.02 19.23
C ASP A 55 -30.67 12.64 19.65
N PRO A 56 -31.85 12.57 20.31
CA PRO A 56 -32.39 11.31 20.79
C PRO A 56 -32.86 10.35 19.68
N GLU A 57 -33.04 10.83 18.45
CA GLU A 57 -33.48 9.99 17.31
C GLU A 57 -32.29 9.36 16.59
N THR A 58 -31.20 10.10 16.43
CA THR A 58 -30.00 9.63 15.70
C THR A 58 -28.90 9.11 16.63
N MET A 59 -28.99 9.38 17.94
CA MET A 59 -27.92 9.13 18.93
C MET A 59 -26.61 9.87 18.61
N GLU A 60 -26.66 10.90 17.77
CA GLU A 60 -25.49 11.73 17.41
C GLU A 60 -25.41 12.97 18.29
N PHE A 61 -24.18 13.43 18.55
CA PHE A 61 -23.93 14.68 19.27
C PHE A 61 -23.72 15.84 18.28
N ALA A 62 -24.52 16.88 18.43
CA ALA A 62 -24.31 18.15 17.75
C ALA A 62 -23.45 19.07 18.63
N SER A 63 -22.19 19.26 18.24
CA SER A 63 -21.21 20.10 18.93
C SER A 63 -21.24 21.54 18.43
N VAL A 64 -21.44 22.51 19.32
CA VAL A 64 -21.38 23.95 18.99
C VAL A 64 -20.35 24.65 19.89
N VAL A 65 -19.39 25.35 19.29
CA VAL A 65 -18.40 26.13 20.04
C VAL A 65 -19.07 27.37 20.65
N VAL A 66 -19.06 27.47 21.98
CA VAL A 66 -19.66 28.57 22.74
C VAL A 66 -18.63 29.67 23.04
N LEU A 67 -17.38 29.28 23.30
CA LEU A 67 -16.31 30.18 23.70
C LEU A 67 -14.97 29.65 23.21
N THR A 68 -14.14 30.53 22.64
CA THR A 68 -12.71 30.28 22.40
C THR A 68 -11.92 31.48 22.91
N ARG A 69 -10.94 31.24 23.79
CA ARG A 69 -10.09 32.27 24.40
C ARG A 69 -8.65 31.78 24.49
N GLY A 70 -7.69 32.71 24.38
CA GLY A 70 -6.26 32.44 24.49
C GLY A 70 -5.47 32.62 23.20
N ALA A 71 -4.25 32.09 23.15
CA ALA A 71 -3.35 32.28 22.01
C ALA A 71 -4.02 31.76 20.72
N PRO A 72 -3.95 32.53 19.61
CA PRO A 72 -4.56 32.14 18.35
C PRO A 72 -4.02 30.78 17.90
N GLU A 73 -4.88 29.97 17.28
CA GLU A 73 -4.42 28.76 16.61
C GLU A 73 -3.30 29.14 15.65
N LEU A 74 -2.10 28.58 15.88
CA LEU A 74 -1.05 28.65 14.89
C LEU A 74 -1.58 27.88 13.69
N LYS A 75 -2.12 28.61 12.70
CA LYS A 75 -2.41 28.04 11.39
C LYS A 75 -1.13 27.33 10.97
N ARG A 76 -1.16 25.99 10.94
CA ARG A 76 -0.05 25.20 10.43
C ARG A 76 0.31 25.83 9.10
N LYS A 77 1.53 26.37 9.03
CA LYS A 77 2.03 27.03 7.82
C LYS A 77 1.86 25.99 6.72
N ARG A 78 1.00 26.28 5.73
CA ARG A 78 0.87 25.40 4.57
C ARG A 78 2.28 25.18 4.03
N PRO A 79 2.68 23.93 3.75
CA PRO A 79 3.94 23.66 3.08
C PRO A 79 4.08 24.63 1.90
N ALA A 80 5.31 25.09 1.65
CA ALA A 80 5.57 25.94 0.50
C ALA A 80 4.95 25.30 -0.75
N PRO A 81 4.29 26.09 -1.63
CA PRO A 81 3.68 25.54 -2.82
C PRO A 81 4.76 24.83 -3.62
N VAL A 82 4.68 23.50 -3.67
CA VAL A 82 5.41 22.70 -4.63
C VAL A 82 4.90 23.15 -5.99
N GLU A 83 5.80 23.44 -6.94
CA GLU A 83 5.40 23.69 -8.32
C GLU A 83 4.38 22.63 -8.76
N PRO A 84 3.34 23.00 -9.53
CA PRO A 84 2.34 22.05 -10.00
C PRO A 84 3.01 20.92 -10.78
N ARG A 85 3.37 19.84 -10.08
CA ARG A 85 3.65 18.57 -10.70
C ARG A 85 2.29 18.13 -11.22
N GLY A 86 2.14 18.13 -12.56
CA GLY A 86 0.95 17.57 -13.19
C GLY A 86 0.72 16.11 -12.74
N PRO A 87 -0.31 15.44 -13.26
CA PRO A 87 -0.69 14.11 -12.81
C PRO A 87 0.51 13.17 -12.70
N SER A 88 0.59 12.44 -11.59
CA SER A 88 1.71 11.56 -11.26
C SER A 88 1.96 10.50 -12.35
N CYS A 89 0.89 10.02 -12.99
CA CYS A 89 0.96 9.23 -14.23
C CYS A 89 0.43 10.06 -15.40
N ARG A 90 1.17 10.14 -16.51
CA ARG A 90 0.78 10.84 -17.75
C ARG A 90 0.25 9.89 -18.82
N GLY A 91 0.75 8.65 -18.85
CA GLY A 91 0.35 7.62 -19.79
C GLY A 91 0.24 6.24 -19.17
N VAL A 92 -0.27 5.27 -19.93
CA VAL A 92 -0.49 3.89 -19.48
C VAL A 92 0.79 3.21 -19.01
N GLN A 93 1.93 3.52 -19.65
CA GLN A 93 3.22 2.94 -19.27
C GLN A 93 3.67 3.35 -17.86
N ASP A 94 3.23 4.52 -17.38
CA ASP A 94 3.59 5.00 -16.05
C ASP A 94 2.96 4.14 -14.95
N LEU A 95 1.83 3.46 -15.22
CA LEU A 95 1.22 2.51 -14.28
C LEU A 95 2.14 1.31 -13.97
N TYR A 96 3.06 0.98 -14.88
CA TYR A 96 4.02 -0.10 -14.71
C TYR A 96 5.26 0.34 -13.94
N ALA A 97 5.41 1.62 -13.60
CA ALA A 97 6.55 2.07 -12.80
C ALA A 97 6.48 1.55 -11.36
N PRO A 98 7.63 1.28 -10.68
CA PRO A 98 7.63 0.69 -9.34
C PRO A 98 6.77 1.44 -8.31
N HIS A 99 6.87 2.77 -8.26
CA HIS A 99 6.11 3.62 -7.34
C HIS A 99 4.60 3.64 -7.65
N ALA A 100 4.24 3.52 -8.93
CA ALA A 100 2.84 3.43 -9.35
C ALA A 100 2.25 2.09 -8.91
N ARG A 101 2.98 0.97 -9.11
CA ARG A 101 2.55 -0.35 -8.64
C ARG A 101 2.47 -0.45 -7.12
N GLU A 102 3.40 0.15 -6.39
CA GLU A 102 3.31 0.25 -4.92
C GLU A 102 2.03 1.00 -4.50
N THR A 103 1.72 2.11 -5.18
CA THR A 103 0.50 2.86 -4.92
C THR A 103 -0.75 2.06 -5.27
N ILE A 104 -0.79 1.39 -6.41
CA ILE A 104 -1.87 0.49 -6.83
C ILE A 104 -2.07 -0.62 -5.79
N GLY A 105 -0.98 -1.26 -5.34
CA GLY A 105 -0.99 -2.31 -4.33
C GLY A 105 -1.62 -1.85 -3.02
N ARG A 106 -1.29 -0.63 -2.57
CA ARG A 106 -1.85 -0.03 -1.36
C ARG A 106 -3.31 0.40 -1.50
N ILE A 107 -3.70 1.05 -2.60
CA ILE A 107 -5.08 1.55 -2.74
C ILE A 107 -6.10 0.43 -2.99
N LEU A 108 -5.65 -0.68 -3.60
CA LEU A 108 -6.42 -1.89 -3.89
C LEU A 108 -6.08 -3.05 -2.94
N GLU A 109 -5.44 -2.81 -1.79
CA GLU A 109 -4.96 -3.87 -0.88
C GLU A 109 -6.03 -4.91 -0.55
N ASP A 110 -7.23 -4.46 -0.15
CA ASP A 110 -8.35 -5.35 0.19
C ASP A 110 -8.81 -6.19 -1.00
N TRP A 111 -8.91 -5.57 -2.18
CA TRP A 111 -9.36 -6.25 -3.39
C TRP A 111 -8.32 -7.27 -3.87
N LEU A 112 -7.05 -6.87 -3.90
CA LEU A 112 -5.91 -7.74 -4.24
C LEU A 112 -5.77 -8.90 -3.26
N GLY A 113 -5.98 -8.64 -1.96
CA GLY A 113 -6.02 -9.67 -0.92
C GLY A 113 -7.11 -10.70 -1.17
N ARG A 114 -8.34 -10.27 -1.53
CA ARG A 114 -9.45 -11.18 -1.88
C ARG A 114 -9.19 -11.97 -3.15
N GLN A 115 -8.55 -11.38 -4.16
CA GLN A 115 -8.16 -12.10 -5.37
C GLN A 115 -6.93 -12.99 -5.17
N GLY A 116 -6.18 -12.79 -4.08
CA GLY A 116 -4.85 -13.35 -3.90
C GLY A 116 -3.96 -12.97 -5.07
N ALA A 117 -3.75 -11.69 -5.35
CA ALA A 117 -2.92 -11.26 -6.47
C ALA A 117 -2.06 -10.06 -6.07
N THR A 118 -0.95 -9.86 -6.77
CA THR A 118 -0.15 -8.64 -6.61
C THR A 118 -0.58 -7.54 -7.61
N ALA A 119 -0.08 -6.32 -7.42
CA ALA A 119 -0.33 -5.23 -8.36
C ALA A 119 0.27 -5.53 -9.74
N PHE A 120 1.46 -6.13 -9.78
CA PHE A 120 2.08 -6.64 -11.00
C PHE A 120 1.19 -7.66 -11.70
N GLU A 121 0.62 -8.63 -10.97
CA GLU A 121 -0.30 -9.62 -11.55
C GLU A 121 -1.53 -8.94 -12.16
N LEU A 122 -2.14 -7.99 -11.46
CA LEU A 122 -3.29 -7.22 -11.96
C LEU A 122 -2.96 -6.52 -13.29
N LEU A 123 -1.78 -5.92 -13.41
CA LEU A 123 -1.33 -5.21 -14.61
C LEU A 123 -0.90 -6.13 -15.77
N HIS A 124 -0.87 -7.44 -15.58
CA HIS A 124 -0.41 -8.41 -16.58
C HIS A 124 -1.39 -9.56 -16.83
N ARG A 125 -2.48 -9.67 -16.06
CA ARG A 125 -3.48 -10.73 -16.17
C ARG A 125 -4.84 -10.20 -16.65
N PRO A 126 -5.29 -10.59 -17.85
CA PRO A 126 -6.59 -10.18 -18.39
C PRO A 126 -7.78 -10.58 -17.49
N ASP A 127 -7.71 -11.73 -16.83
CA ASP A 127 -8.78 -12.22 -15.97
C ASP A 127 -8.95 -11.40 -14.68
N LEU A 128 -7.88 -10.80 -14.16
CA LEU A 128 -7.95 -9.89 -13.02
C LEU A 128 -8.49 -8.51 -13.45
N ALA A 129 -8.03 -8.01 -14.60
CA ALA A 129 -8.50 -6.74 -15.16
C ALA A 129 -10.01 -6.77 -15.43
N GLU A 130 -10.52 -7.85 -16.04
CA GLU A 130 -11.95 -8.04 -16.30
C GLU A 130 -12.78 -8.07 -15.00
N ARG A 131 -12.29 -8.73 -13.95
CA ARG A 131 -12.96 -8.75 -12.64
C ARG A 131 -12.98 -7.39 -11.96
N LEU A 132 -11.89 -6.62 -12.07
CA LEU A 132 -11.80 -5.28 -11.50
C LEU A 132 -12.76 -4.33 -12.24
N GLU A 133 -12.77 -4.39 -13.58
CA GLU A 133 -13.68 -3.61 -14.43
C GLU A 133 -15.15 -3.94 -14.12
N ALA A 134 -15.50 -5.23 -14.06
CA ALA A 134 -16.85 -5.68 -13.74
C ALA A 134 -17.33 -5.23 -12.35
N SER A 135 -16.42 -5.01 -11.40
CA SER A 135 -16.78 -4.49 -10.08
C SER A 135 -17.23 -3.03 -10.12
N GLY A 136 -16.67 -2.20 -11.01
CA GLY A 136 -16.93 -0.76 -11.17
C GLY A 136 -16.58 0.13 -9.96
N VAL A 137 -17.20 -0.15 -8.81
CA VAL A 137 -17.08 0.60 -7.55
C VAL A 137 -15.66 0.58 -7.00
N GLU A 138 -14.99 -0.58 -7.02
CA GLU A 138 -13.62 -0.72 -6.51
C GLU A 138 -12.62 0.13 -7.30
N LEU A 139 -12.77 0.15 -8.63
CA LEU A 139 -11.94 0.98 -9.51
C LEU A 139 -12.19 2.47 -9.26
N GLN A 140 -13.45 2.88 -9.14
CA GLN A 140 -13.82 4.26 -8.88
C GLN A 140 -13.28 4.76 -7.52
N HIS A 141 -13.39 3.94 -6.48
CA HIS A 141 -12.83 4.25 -5.17
C HIS A 141 -11.30 4.34 -5.20
N ALA A 142 -10.63 3.44 -5.92
CA ALA A 142 -9.18 3.50 -6.09
C ALA A 142 -8.74 4.80 -6.79
N ILE A 143 -9.46 5.22 -7.84
CA ILE A 143 -9.20 6.49 -8.53
C ILE A 143 -9.38 7.69 -7.58
N GLN A 144 -10.44 7.69 -6.78
CA GLN A 144 -10.68 8.76 -5.79
C GLN A 144 -9.57 8.84 -4.74
N LYS A 145 -9.06 7.71 -4.26
CA LYS A 145 -7.94 7.63 -3.29
C LYS A 145 -6.65 8.28 -3.82
N VAL A 146 -6.50 8.44 -5.14
CA VAL A 146 -5.35 9.12 -5.77
C VAL A 146 -5.70 10.57 -6.15
N ALA A 147 -6.83 10.77 -6.84
CA ALA A 147 -7.20 12.06 -7.39
C ALA A 147 -7.48 13.13 -6.31
N VAL A 148 -8.10 12.75 -5.18
CA VAL A 148 -8.46 13.71 -4.12
C VAL A 148 -7.22 14.25 -3.40
N PRO A 149 -6.29 13.41 -2.88
CA PRO A 149 -5.07 13.92 -2.25
C PRO A 149 -4.19 14.74 -3.19
N GLU A 150 -4.09 14.33 -4.46
CA GLU A 150 -3.27 15.04 -5.45
C GLU A 150 -3.82 16.43 -5.77
N ALA A 151 -5.13 16.56 -5.98
CA ALA A 151 -5.78 17.86 -6.16
C ALA A 151 -5.67 18.76 -4.92
N GLN A 152 -5.68 18.18 -3.71
CA GLN A 152 -5.50 18.94 -2.47
C GLN A 152 -4.06 19.43 -2.27
N ALA A 153 -3.08 18.72 -2.83
CA ALA A 153 -1.67 19.08 -2.73
C ALA A 153 -1.29 20.28 -3.61
N VAL A 154 -1.99 20.50 -4.73
CA VAL A 154 -1.70 21.58 -5.68
C VAL A 154 -2.85 22.60 -5.72
N PRO A 155 -2.62 23.85 -5.28
CA PRO A 155 -3.63 24.90 -5.34
C PRO A 155 -4.15 25.13 -6.76
N GLY A 156 -5.48 25.12 -6.94
CA GLY A 156 -6.14 25.38 -8.22
C GLY A 156 -6.35 24.16 -9.11
N GLN A 157 -5.90 22.97 -8.70
CA GLN A 157 -6.12 21.74 -9.46
C GLN A 157 -7.55 21.19 -9.24
N SER A 158 -8.22 20.82 -10.33
CA SER A 158 -9.58 20.27 -10.28
C SER A 158 -9.56 18.77 -9.97
N VAL A 159 -10.18 18.36 -8.87
CA VAL A 159 -10.42 16.95 -8.53
C VAL A 159 -11.11 16.23 -9.69
N HIS A 160 -12.10 16.87 -10.31
CA HIS A 160 -12.88 16.28 -11.39
C HIS A 160 -12.04 16.06 -12.67
N GLU A 161 -11.07 16.93 -12.96
CA GLU A 161 -10.13 16.73 -14.06
C GLU A 161 -9.20 15.55 -13.80
N LEU A 162 -8.65 15.43 -12.58
CA LEU A 162 -7.82 14.30 -12.19
C LEU A 162 -8.59 12.98 -12.20
N MET A 163 -9.82 12.96 -11.70
CA MET A 163 -10.67 11.76 -11.74
C MET A 163 -10.88 11.29 -13.19
N ARG A 164 -11.24 12.18 -14.12
CA ARG A 164 -11.38 11.82 -15.55
C ARG A 164 -10.06 11.41 -16.19
N HIS A 165 -8.94 11.99 -15.76
CA HIS A 165 -7.62 11.61 -16.25
C HIS A 165 -7.27 10.17 -15.86
N TYR A 166 -7.36 9.84 -14.57
CA TYR A 166 -7.08 8.50 -14.08
C TYR A 166 -8.10 7.45 -14.56
N GLN A 167 -9.37 7.82 -14.70
CA GLN A 167 -10.39 6.96 -15.31
C GLN A 167 -9.98 6.56 -16.74
N ARG A 168 -9.62 7.52 -17.59
CA ARG A 168 -9.16 7.23 -18.96
C ARG A 168 -7.90 6.39 -18.99
N LEU A 169 -6.94 6.63 -18.08
CA LEU A 169 -5.73 5.82 -18.00
C LEU A 169 -6.03 4.37 -17.59
N ALA A 170 -6.93 4.17 -16.63
CA ALA A 170 -7.35 2.85 -16.20
C ALA A 170 -8.06 2.08 -17.31
N GLU A 171 -9.02 2.73 -17.99
CA GLU A 171 -9.74 2.16 -19.14
C GLU A 171 -8.78 1.74 -20.27
N GLN A 172 -7.82 2.60 -20.63
CA GLN A 172 -6.81 2.26 -21.65
C GLN A 172 -5.92 1.09 -21.23
N ALA A 173 -5.54 1.00 -19.96
CA ALA A 173 -4.74 -0.10 -19.43
C ALA A 173 -5.52 -1.42 -19.46
N ILE A 174 -6.79 -1.39 -19.05
CA ILE A 174 -7.70 -2.55 -19.09
C ILE A 174 -7.92 -2.98 -20.53
N GLU A 175 -8.24 -2.07 -21.44
CA GLU A 175 -8.48 -2.38 -22.85
C GLU A 175 -7.24 -3.04 -23.49
N ARG A 176 -6.03 -2.52 -23.21
CA ARG A 176 -4.76 -3.11 -23.66
C ARG A 176 -4.63 -4.56 -23.19
N LEU A 177 -4.93 -4.83 -21.92
CA LEU A 177 -4.85 -6.17 -21.34
C LEU A 177 -5.89 -7.12 -21.93
N LEU A 178 -7.14 -6.69 -22.02
CA LEU A 178 -8.21 -7.50 -22.59
C LEU A 178 -7.95 -7.82 -24.06
N LYS A 179 -7.43 -6.86 -24.82
CA LYS A 179 -7.00 -7.09 -26.21
C LYS A 179 -5.88 -8.13 -26.28
N ALA A 180 -4.86 -8.04 -25.43
CA ALA A 180 -3.79 -9.03 -25.37
C ALA A 180 -4.30 -10.43 -24.99
N GLY A 181 -5.26 -10.51 -24.06
CA GLY A 181 -5.92 -11.75 -23.67
C GLY A 181 -6.73 -12.38 -24.80
N ARG A 182 -7.60 -11.59 -25.46
CA ARG A 182 -8.40 -12.06 -26.62
C ARG A 182 -7.53 -12.54 -27.78
N SER A 183 -6.43 -11.83 -28.06
CA SER A 183 -5.47 -12.20 -29.09
C SER A 183 -4.52 -13.33 -28.69
N ARG A 184 -4.61 -13.85 -27.45
CA ARG A 184 -3.72 -14.87 -26.87
C ARG A 184 -2.24 -14.52 -27.04
N THR A 185 -1.90 -13.25 -26.83
CA THR A 185 -0.54 -12.74 -27.03
C THR A 185 0.42 -13.21 -25.93
N PHE A 186 -0.09 -13.49 -24.73
CA PHE A 186 0.70 -14.01 -23.63
C PHE A 186 0.97 -15.50 -23.83
N ALA A 187 2.24 -15.88 -23.83
CA ALA A 187 2.65 -17.27 -23.96
C ALA A 187 2.34 -18.06 -22.67
N ASP A 188 1.97 -19.33 -22.86
CA ASP A 188 1.79 -20.27 -21.75
C ASP A 188 3.10 -21.02 -21.46
N LEU A 189 3.65 -20.80 -20.26
CA LEU A 189 4.92 -21.38 -19.81
C LEU A 189 4.84 -22.89 -19.48
N GLU A 190 3.64 -23.49 -19.46
CA GLU A 190 3.48 -24.95 -19.40
C GLU A 190 3.74 -25.61 -20.75
N THR A 191 3.45 -24.91 -21.85
CA THR A 191 3.59 -25.45 -23.21
C THR A 191 4.87 -24.99 -23.90
N ARG A 192 5.43 -23.86 -23.48
CA ARG A 192 6.60 -23.23 -24.09
C ARG A 192 7.69 -23.03 -23.05
N SER A 193 8.93 -23.34 -23.43
CA SER A 193 10.06 -23.14 -22.53
C SER A 193 10.29 -21.65 -22.23
N VAL A 194 10.68 -21.35 -20.99
CA VAL A 194 11.00 -19.99 -20.53
C VAL A 194 12.16 -19.41 -21.34
N ALA A 195 13.19 -20.23 -21.62
CA ALA A 195 14.35 -19.83 -22.41
C ALA A 195 13.97 -19.48 -23.86
N ASP A 196 13.18 -20.30 -24.55
CA ASP A 196 12.79 -20.04 -25.95
C ASP A 196 11.90 -18.80 -26.05
N LEU A 197 11.02 -18.59 -25.07
CA LEU A 197 10.23 -17.37 -24.99
C LEU A 197 11.14 -16.15 -24.85
N ALA A 198 12.07 -16.18 -23.88
CA ALA A 198 12.98 -15.07 -23.61
C ALA A 198 13.84 -14.70 -24.83
N HIS A 199 14.36 -15.70 -25.56
CA HIS A 199 15.12 -15.46 -26.78
C HIS A 199 14.24 -14.89 -27.90
N SER A 200 13.01 -15.40 -28.07
CA SER A 200 12.12 -14.89 -29.12
C SER A 200 11.64 -13.45 -28.89
N LEU A 201 11.59 -13.01 -27.63
CA LEU A 201 11.21 -11.65 -27.26
C LEU A 201 12.41 -10.68 -27.27
N ALA A 202 13.63 -11.17 -27.53
CA ALA A 202 14.80 -10.32 -27.63
C ALA A 202 14.62 -9.31 -28.77
N GLY A 203 14.70 -8.02 -28.45
CA GLY A 203 14.52 -6.95 -29.44
C GLY A 203 13.06 -6.64 -29.82
N ALA A 204 12.08 -7.42 -29.37
CA ALA A 204 10.68 -7.14 -29.64
C ALA A 204 10.19 -5.85 -28.94
N PRO A 205 9.30 -5.06 -29.57
CA PRO A 205 8.57 -4.03 -28.85
C PRO A 205 7.70 -4.69 -27.77
N ASP A 206 7.50 -4.01 -26.64
CA ASP A 206 6.71 -4.52 -25.51
C ASP A 206 7.19 -5.84 -24.87
N ARG A 207 8.45 -6.26 -25.10
CA ARG A 207 9.01 -7.50 -24.53
C ARG A 207 8.78 -7.67 -23.02
N ALA A 208 8.85 -6.57 -22.26
CA ALA A 208 8.62 -6.57 -20.81
C ALA A 208 7.17 -6.89 -20.46
N PHE A 209 6.22 -6.31 -21.18
CA PHE A 209 4.78 -6.58 -21.03
C PHE A 209 4.45 -8.04 -21.40
N LEU A 210 5.02 -8.55 -22.49
CA LEU A 210 4.79 -9.92 -22.95
C LEU A 210 5.38 -10.96 -22.00
N MET A 211 6.62 -10.77 -21.54
CA MET A 211 7.23 -11.64 -20.53
C MET A 211 6.49 -11.55 -19.21
N GLY A 212 6.13 -10.33 -18.76
CA GLY A 212 5.37 -10.11 -17.53
C GLY A 212 4.03 -10.84 -17.55
N GLY A 213 3.31 -10.81 -18.67
CA GLY A 213 2.06 -11.58 -18.86
C GLY A 213 2.25 -13.09 -18.83
N ALA A 214 3.33 -13.62 -19.42
CA ALA A 214 3.63 -15.05 -19.35
C ALA A 214 3.96 -15.50 -17.91
N VAL A 215 4.80 -14.73 -17.20
CA VAL A 215 5.16 -15.00 -15.81
C VAL A 215 3.94 -14.88 -14.89
N ALA A 216 3.18 -13.79 -14.97
CA ALA A 216 1.97 -13.60 -14.16
C ALA A 216 0.88 -14.64 -14.47
N GLY A 217 0.71 -15.01 -15.75
CA GLY A 217 -0.19 -16.08 -16.18
C GLY A 217 0.15 -17.42 -15.54
N SER A 218 1.43 -17.72 -15.35
CA SER A 218 1.88 -18.96 -14.70
C SER A 218 1.58 -19.03 -13.19
N LEU A 219 1.23 -17.91 -12.56
CA LEU A 219 0.83 -17.84 -11.15
C LEU A 219 -0.68 -18.02 -10.96
N ARG A 220 -1.44 -18.12 -12.05
CA ARG A 220 -2.89 -18.26 -12.01
C ARG A 220 -3.31 -19.49 -11.21
N GLY A 221 -4.21 -19.29 -10.25
CA GLY A 221 -4.75 -20.36 -9.42
C GLY A 221 -3.89 -20.74 -8.21
N LEU A 222 -2.68 -20.21 -8.08
CA LEU A 222 -1.86 -20.44 -6.89
C LEU A 222 -2.42 -19.66 -5.69
N THR A 223 -2.36 -20.24 -4.50
CA THR A 223 -2.81 -19.62 -3.25
C THR A 223 -1.65 -19.44 -2.29
N GLY A 224 -1.53 -18.25 -1.70
CA GLY A 224 -0.43 -17.91 -0.78
C GLY A 224 0.88 -17.51 -1.45
N ALA A 225 1.68 -16.72 -0.73
CA ALA A 225 2.94 -16.17 -1.21
C ALA A 225 4.03 -17.26 -1.37
N ARG A 226 4.01 -18.30 -0.53
CA ARG A 226 5.00 -19.40 -0.59
C ARG A 226 4.87 -20.24 -1.86
N ALA A 227 3.65 -20.57 -2.29
CA ALA A 227 3.41 -21.29 -3.54
C ALA A 227 3.80 -20.46 -4.77
N ARG A 228 3.54 -19.14 -4.73
CA ARG A 228 4.02 -18.21 -5.77
C ARG A 228 5.54 -18.16 -5.81
N LEU A 229 6.19 -18.07 -4.66
CA LEU A 229 7.65 -18.05 -4.57
C LEU A 229 8.25 -19.33 -5.16
N GLU A 230 7.70 -20.51 -4.85
CA GLU A 230 8.13 -21.78 -5.46
C GLU A 230 8.06 -21.72 -6.98
N ARG A 231 6.91 -21.31 -7.52
CA ARG A 231 6.71 -21.19 -8.96
C ARG A 231 7.66 -20.19 -9.61
N LEU A 232 7.94 -19.06 -8.95
CA LEU A 232 8.90 -18.07 -9.42
C LEU A 232 10.34 -18.62 -9.43
N MET A 233 10.71 -19.42 -8.43
CA MET A 233 12.01 -20.08 -8.41
C MET A 233 12.13 -21.12 -9.53
N ASP A 234 11.06 -21.87 -9.83
CA ASP A 234 11.05 -22.82 -10.96
C ASP A 234 11.22 -22.11 -12.31
N ILE A 235 10.67 -20.90 -12.46
CA ILE A 235 10.88 -20.06 -13.64
C ILE A 235 12.34 -19.60 -13.72
N CYS A 236 12.94 -19.20 -12.59
CA CYS A 236 14.35 -18.83 -12.52
C CYS A 236 15.29 -19.99 -12.85
N ASP A 237 14.95 -21.23 -12.48
CA ASP A 237 15.71 -22.44 -12.82
C ASP A 237 15.70 -22.72 -14.33
N ARG A 238 14.60 -22.37 -15.01
CA ARG A 238 14.39 -22.58 -16.45
C ARG A 238 14.80 -21.37 -17.31
N ALA A 239 15.27 -20.29 -16.68
CA ALA A 239 15.68 -19.09 -17.38
C ALA A 239 17.01 -19.32 -18.15
N PRO A 240 17.29 -18.51 -19.20
CA PRO A 240 18.60 -18.53 -19.86
C PRO A 240 19.75 -18.32 -18.88
N ILE A 241 20.92 -18.91 -19.17
CA ILE A 241 22.10 -18.86 -18.29
C ILE A 241 22.63 -17.43 -18.13
N GLU A 242 22.62 -16.63 -19.19
CA GLU A 242 23.16 -15.27 -19.17
C GLU A 242 22.57 -14.36 -20.25
N GLY A 243 22.94 -13.08 -20.19
CA GLY A 243 22.61 -12.08 -21.21
C GLY A 243 21.23 -11.41 -21.08
N PRO A 244 20.87 -10.56 -22.05
CA PRO A 244 19.61 -9.81 -22.05
C PRO A 244 18.33 -10.67 -21.93
N PRO A 245 18.24 -11.88 -22.55
CA PRO A 245 17.10 -12.78 -22.36
C PRO A 245 16.91 -13.24 -20.91
N ARG A 246 18.01 -13.51 -20.18
CA ARG A 246 17.94 -13.83 -18.75
C ARG A 246 17.38 -12.65 -17.95
N ALA A 247 17.91 -11.45 -18.19
CA ALA A 247 17.46 -10.24 -17.49
C ALA A 247 15.96 -9.98 -17.71
N LEU A 248 15.43 -10.25 -18.90
CA LEU A 248 14.01 -10.10 -19.20
C LEU A 248 13.12 -10.96 -18.28
N VAL A 249 13.52 -12.20 -18.00
CA VAL A 249 12.80 -13.09 -17.07
C VAL A 249 12.97 -12.62 -15.63
N PHE A 250 14.21 -12.35 -15.21
CA PHE A 250 14.53 -12.00 -13.82
C PHE A 250 13.87 -10.68 -13.40
N VAL A 251 13.81 -9.67 -14.26
CA VAL A 251 13.12 -8.41 -13.96
C VAL A 251 11.63 -8.62 -13.70
N ALA A 252 10.96 -9.49 -14.47
CA ALA A 252 9.55 -9.79 -14.23
C ALA A 252 9.35 -10.54 -12.90
N VAL A 253 10.21 -11.52 -12.61
CA VAL A 253 10.18 -12.27 -11.35
C VAL A 253 10.45 -11.37 -10.15
N GLU A 254 11.51 -10.56 -10.22
CA GLU A 254 11.91 -9.62 -9.16
C GLU A 254 10.79 -8.66 -8.79
N GLN A 255 10.08 -8.11 -9.78
CA GLN A 255 8.98 -7.19 -9.52
C GLN A 255 7.86 -7.82 -8.69
N ILE A 256 7.52 -9.08 -8.95
CA ILE A 256 6.53 -9.83 -8.17
C ILE A 256 7.10 -10.15 -6.77
N LEU A 257 8.37 -10.56 -6.68
CA LEU A 257 9.03 -10.85 -5.40
C LEU A 257 9.06 -9.63 -4.48
N CYS A 258 9.38 -8.45 -5.02
CA CYS A 258 9.37 -7.19 -4.28
C CYS A 258 7.98 -6.88 -3.70
N GLU A 259 6.91 -7.13 -4.47
CA GLU A 259 5.54 -6.92 -4.00
C GLU A 259 5.13 -7.97 -2.93
N LEU A 260 5.51 -9.23 -3.10
CA LEU A 260 5.23 -10.29 -2.12
C LEU A 260 5.96 -10.03 -0.78
N LEU A 261 7.26 -9.71 -0.84
CA LEU A 261 8.10 -9.44 0.33
C LEU A 261 7.80 -8.09 0.97
N GLY A 262 7.35 -7.10 0.19
CA GLY A 262 6.96 -5.78 0.68
C GLY A 262 5.66 -5.80 1.50
N SER A 263 4.81 -6.80 1.28
CA SER A 263 3.58 -6.98 2.06
C SER A 263 3.84 -7.73 3.37
N ARG A 264 3.30 -7.23 4.49
CA ARG A 264 3.41 -7.92 5.80
C ARG A 264 2.87 -9.34 5.74
N ALA A 265 1.71 -9.53 5.09
CA ALA A 265 1.09 -10.84 4.94
C ALA A 265 1.92 -11.79 4.06
N GLY A 266 2.46 -11.31 2.95
CA GLY A 266 3.29 -12.11 2.05
C GLY A 266 4.61 -12.52 2.70
N LEU A 267 5.30 -11.60 3.38
CA LEU A 267 6.52 -11.92 4.11
C LEU A 267 6.28 -12.97 5.20
N ALA A 268 5.21 -12.84 5.98
CA ALA A 268 4.85 -13.83 7.00
C ALA A 268 4.57 -15.22 6.39
N GLN A 269 3.86 -15.28 5.26
CA GLN A 269 3.59 -16.54 4.57
C GLN A 269 4.87 -17.19 3.97
N ILE A 270 5.83 -16.37 3.53
CA ILE A 270 7.11 -16.83 2.98
C ILE A 270 7.98 -17.43 4.08
N LEU A 271 8.17 -16.70 5.18
CA LEU A 271 9.03 -17.11 6.30
C LEU A 271 8.41 -18.26 7.12
N GLY A 272 7.09 -18.34 7.17
CA GLY A 272 6.36 -19.38 7.89
C GLY A 272 5.53 -18.82 9.06
N PRO A 273 4.48 -19.55 9.47
CA PRO A 273 3.58 -19.11 10.53
C PRO A 273 4.28 -19.11 11.90
N GLY A 274 3.79 -18.26 12.81
CA GLY A 274 4.14 -18.34 14.24
C GLY A 274 5.49 -17.73 14.64
N LEU A 275 6.18 -17.03 13.73
CA LEU A 275 7.37 -16.27 14.09
C LEU A 275 6.98 -14.95 14.77
N ASP A 276 7.59 -14.66 15.91
CA ASP A 276 7.58 -13.30 16.47
C ASP A 276 8.40 -12.34 15.59
N GLN A 277 8.41 -11.05 15.93
CA GLN A 277 9.09 -10.03 15.13
C GLN A 277 10.62 -10.22 15.07
N GLY A 278 11.24 -10.66 16.17
CA GLY A 278 12.67 -10.94 16.23
C GLY A 278 13.03 -12.17 15.40
N SER A 279 12.27 -13.25 15.57
CA SER A 279 12.42 -14.48 14.79
C SER A 279 12.18 -14.25 13.29
N SER A 280 11.21 -13.39 12.94
CA SER A 280 10.94 -13.00 11.54
C SER A 280 12.12 -12.23 10.94
N LEU A 281 12.72 -11.30 11.70
CA LEU A 281 13.90 -10.57 11.26
C LEU A 281 15.11 -11.51 11.10
N ALA A 282 15.33 -12.41 12.05
CA ALA A 282 16.40 -13.41 11.96
C ALA A 282 16.24 -14.35 10.76
N ALA A 283 15.00 -14.78 10.47
CA ALA A 283 14.68 -15.57 9.28
C ALA A 283 14.97 -14.79 7.98
N ALA A 284 14.57 -13.52 7.91
CA ALA A 284 14.83 -12.67 6.75
C ALA A 284 16.33 -12.44 6.53
N VAL A 285 17.10 -12.22 7.60
CA VAL A 285 18.56 -12.10 7.54
C VAL A 285 19.19 -13.41 7.06
N ARG A 286 18.76 -14.55 7.58
CA ARG A 286 19.22 -15.87 7.11
C ARG A 286 18.90 -16.13 5.65
N MET A 287 17.75 -15.65 5.17
CA MET A 287 17.37 -15.75 3.77
C MET A 287 18.28 -14.90 2.88
N VAL A 288 18.64 -13.67 3.28
CA VAL A 288 19.46 -12.77 2.46
C VAL A 288 20.97 -13.06 2.55
N ALA A 289 21.43 -13.57 3.69
CA ALA A 289 22.84 -13.87 3.96
C ALA A 289 23.03 -15.32 4.45
N PRO A 290 22.67 -16.34 3.65
CA PRO A 290 22.67 -17.73 4.09
C PRO A 290 24.07 -18.27 4.41
N ARG A 291 25.11 -17.81 3.71
CA ARG A 291 26.50 -18.25 3.92
C ARG A 291 27.07 -17.69 5.22
N GLU A 292 26.87 -16.40 5.47
CA GLU A 292 27.35 -15.69 6.65
C GLU A 292 26.64 -16.19 7.91
N VAL A 293 25.31 -16.31 7.86
CA VAL A 293 24.54 -16.87 8.97
C VAL A 293 24.90 -18.34 9.20
N GLY A 294 25.11 -19.12 8.14
CA GLY A 294 25.60 -20.50 8.25
C GLY A 294 26.96 -20.59 8.95
N ALA A 295 27.90 -19.70 8.62
CA ALA A 295 29.21 -19.64 9.27
C ALA A 295 29.11 -19.27 10.76
N ILE A 296 28.23 -18.32 11.12
CA ILE A 296 27.96 -17.93 12.51
C ILE A 296 27.39 -19.11 13.31
N LEU A 297 26.42 -19.82 12.75
CA LEU A 297 25.80 -20.99 13.39
C LEU A 297 26.77 -22.16 13.56
N ALA A 298 27.72 -22.33 12.63
CA ALA A 298 28.78 -23.31 12.75
C ALA A 298 29.77 -22.97 13.87
N HIS A 299 30.00 -21.68 14.14
CA HIS A 299 30.88 -21.22 15.21
C HIS A 299 30.22 -21.29 16.59
N ASP A 300 28.95 -20.89 16.71
CA ASP A 300 28.15 -21.01 17.93
C ASP A 300 26.78 -21.68 17.65
N PRO A 301 26.68 -23.02 17.82
CA PRO A 301 25.46 -23.76 17.59
C PRO A 301 24.28 -23.33 18.46
N ARG A 302 24.51 -22.65 19.60
CA ARG A 302 23.43 -22.17 20.49
C ARG A 302 22.56 -21.13 19.81
N LEU A 303 23.11 -20.39 18.86
CA LEU A 303 22.38 -19.40 18.07
C LEU A 303 21.30 -20.03 17.17
N THR A 304 21.34 -21.34 16.93
CA THR A 304 20.28 -22.06 16.21
C THR A 304 18.92 -21.94 16.88
N LEU A 305 18.88 -21.73 18.20
CA LEU A 305 17.63 -21.49 18.95
C LEU A 305 17.02 -20.11 18.67
N LEU A 306 17.82 -19.16 18.20
CA LEU A 306 17.43 -17.77 17.94
C LEU A 306 17.23 -17.48 16.45
N VAL A 307 17.79 -18.31 15.58
CA VAL A 307 17.72 -18.16 14.13
C VAL A 307 16.89 -19.30 13.55
N PRO A 308 15.60 -19.07 13.25
CA PRO A 308 14.74 -20.12 12.70
C PRO A 308 15.29 -20.66 11.37
N PRO A 309 15.03 -21.94 11.05
CA PRO A 309 15.39 -22.50 9.76
C PRO A 309 14.62 -21.80 8.63
N VAL A 310 15.31 -21.60 7.52
CA VAL A 310 14.72 -21.12 6.27
C VAL A 310 14.82 -22.28 5.29
N GLU A 311 13.67 -22.83 4.89
CA GLU A 311 13.59 -24.05 4.08
C GLU A 311 12.75 -23.85 2.82
N GLY A 312 13.00 -24.67 1.80
CA GLY A 312 12.22 -24.70 0.56
C GLY A 312 12.39 -23.43 -0.29
N PRO A 313 11.31 -22.84 -0.83
CA PRO A 313 11.40 -21.71 -1.75
C PRO A 313 12.21 -20.49 -1.23
N PRO A 314 12.04 -20.06 0.04
CA PRO A 314 12.90 -19.02 0.64
C PRO A 314 14.40 -19.37 0.65
N ALA A 315 14.76 -20.63 0.89
CA ALA A 315 16.16 -21.05 0.87
C ALA A 315 16.74 -20.99 -0.54
N ARG A 316 15.98 -21.47 -1.54
CA ARG A 316 16.33 -21.36 -2.97
C ARG A 316 16.53 -19.90 -3.40
N LEU A 317 15.68 -18.99 -2.91
CA LEU A 317 15.85 -17.56 -3.14
C LEU A 317 17.16 -17.05 -2.52
N GLY A 318 17.44 -17.41 -1.27
CA GLY A 318 18.67 -17.00 -0.58
C GLY A 318 19.95 -17.49 -1.26
N GLU A 319 19.98 -18.73 -1.71
CA GLU A 319 21.11 -19.29 -2.48
C GLU A 319 21.37 -18.52 -3.78
N ARG A 320 20.35 -17.91 -4.37
CA ARG A 320 20.47 -17.11 -5.59
C ARG A 320 20.95 -15.67 -5.32
N LEU A 321 20.76 -15.18 -4.09
CA LEU A 321 21.21 -13.85 -3.67
C LEU A 321 22.69 -13.84 -3.21
N ALA A 322 23.24 -15.00 -2.83
CA ALA A 322 24.57 -15.17 -2.24
C ALA A 322 25.67 -15.58 -3.24
#